data_AF-A0A183G007-F1
#
_entry.id   AF-A0A183G007-F1
#
_cell.length_a   1.000
_cell.length_b   1.000
_cell.length_c   1.000
_cell.angle_alpha   90.00
_cell.angle_beta   90.00
_cell.angle_gamma   90.00
#
_symmetry.space_group_name_H-M   'P 1'
#
loop_
_entity.id
_entity.type
_entity.pdbx_description
1 polymer ?
#
loop_
_entity_poly.entity_id
_entity_poly.type
_entity_poly.pdbx_seq_one_letter_code
_entity_poly.pdbx_strand_id
1 'polypeptide(L)'
;LLEEDGDLSMEDSRMIDRAWTAAQAYHFVMLAQRQLFEGRSDHYAAMKTSLYLTRFEIYIDPVEIHSLLALSSCACRQFSVCSRAFMRLEALADPQSEERRAYQKLALELFSRYVTSSQGKTANCTGCDKIISDYDFSCSHCEAKFPVCIASGRPMIAYQFWLCPVCKQRAYEEEIHSYKFCPLCHAQIA
;
A
#
# COMPACT_ATOMS: atom_id res chain seq x y z
N LEU A 1 12.84 23.43 6.18
CA LEU A 1 13.85 22.57 6.84
C LEU A 1 13.63 22.76 8.33
N LEU A 2 13.24 21.71 9.06
CA LEU A 2 13.11 21.79 10.52
C LEU A 2 14.53 21.64 11.11
N GLU A 3 14.87 22.51 12.06
CA GLU A 3 16.24 22.86 12.50
C GLU A 3 17.00 21.77 13.29
N GLU A 4 16.53 20.52 13.35
CA GLU A 4 17.12 19.45 14.18
C GLU A 4 17.97 18.42 13.42
N ASP A 5 18.01 18.44 12.08
CA ASP A 5 18.78 17.45 11.29
C ASP A 5 20.26 17.88 11.03
N GLY A 6 20.76 18.91 11.73
CA GLY A 6 22.06 19.54 11.44
C GLY A 6 23.30 18.74 11.86
N ASP A 7 23.17 17.80 12.81
CA ASP A 7 24.31 17.12 13.45
C ASP A 7 24.42 15.62 13.13
N LEU A 8 23.55 15.08 12.27
CA LEU A 8 23.59 13.66 11.92
C LEU A 8 24.59 13.38 10.80
N SER A 9 25.39 12.32 10.96
CA SER A 9 26.20 11.85 9.84
C SER A 9 25.29 11.30 8.72
N MET A 10 25.82 11.25 7.50
CA MET A 10 25.10 10.62 6.38
C MET A 10 24.81 9.13 6.64
N GLU A 11 25.65 8.46 7.42
CA GLU A 11 25.45 7.05 7.78
C GLU A 11 24.31 6.88 8.78
N ASP A 12 24.27 7.73 9.83
CA ASP A 12 23.19 7.75 10.81
C ASP A 12 21.84 8.05 10.16
N SER A 13 21.82 9.04 9.25
CA SER A 13 20.62 9.39 8.48
C SER A 13 20.09 8.19 7.68
N ARG A 14 20.97 7.46 7.00
CA ARG A 14 20.58 6.25 6.24
C ARG A 14 20.11 5.12 7.14
N MET A 15 20.69 4.98 8.33
CA MET A 15 20.26 3.98 9.31
C MET A 15 18.86 4.30 9.84
N ILE A 16 18.60 5.57 10.17
CA ILE A 16 17.30 6.07 10.62
C ILE A 16 16.24 5.85 9.54
N ASP A 17 16.55 6.18 8.28
CA ASP A 17 15.63 5.97 7.15
C ASP A 17 15.26 4.50 6.98
N ARG A 18 16.24 3.59 7.12
CA ARG A 18 15.98 2.14 7.07
C ARG A 18 15.09 1.67 8.21
N ALA A 19 15.31 2.17 9.43
CA ALA A 19 14.48 1.85 10.59
C ALA A 19 13.04 2.33 10.37
N TRP A 20 12.83 3.55 9.86
CA TRP A 20 11.51 4.05 9.52
C TRP A 20 10.85 3.28 8.38
N THR A 21 11.63 2.82 7.40
CA THR A 21 11.11 2.01 6.29
C THR A 21 10.63 0.64 6.79
N ALA A 22 11.39 0.00 7.69
CA ALA A 22 10.98 -1.24 8.34
C ALA A 22 9.71 -1.04 9.20
N ALA A 23 9.65 0.04 9.99
CA ALA A 23 8.47 0.35 10.79
C ALA A 23 7.22 0.60 9.91
N GLN A 24 7.37 1.28 8.78
CA GLN A 24 6.30 1.48 7.81
C GLN A 24 5.76 0.17 7.25
N ALA A 25 6.64 -0.79 6.96
CA ALA A 25 6.24 -2.10 6.45
C ALA A 25 5.21 -2.76 7.37
N TYR A 26 5.55 -2.91 8.66
CA TYR A 26 4.65 -3.51 9.65
C TYR A 26 3.42 -2.66 9.94
N HIS A 27 3.56 -1.33 9.96
CA HIS A 27 2.42 -0.42 10.07
C HIS A 27 1.38 -0.68 8.98
N PHE A 28 1.80 -0.79 7.72
CA PHE A 28 0.89 -1.02 6.61
C PHE A 28 0.31 -2.44 6.60
N VAL A 29 1.01 -3.45 7.12
CA VAL A 29 0.44 -4.79 7.34
C VAL A 29 -0.72 -4.73 8.33
N MET A 30 -0.47 -4.12 9.50
CA MET A 30 -1.50 -3.97 10.53
C MET A 30 -2.68 -3.14 10.03
N LEU A 31 -2.42 -2.06 9.30
CA LEU A 31 -3.46 -1.21 8.70
C LEU A 31 -4.29 -1.97 7.67
N ALA A 32 -3.66 -2.72 6.76
CA ALA A 32 -4.36 -3.49 5.74
C ALA A 32 -5.22 -4.60 6.35
N GLN A 33 -4.69 -5.31 7.35
CA GLN A 33 -5.46 -6.31 8.10
C GLN A 33 -6.66 -5.68 8.80
N ARG A 34 -6.46 -4.57 9.53
CA ARG A 34 -7.56 -3.85 10.18
C ARG A 34 -8.65 -3.49 9.17
N GLN A 35 -8.30 -2.83 8.06
CA GLN A 35 -9.23 -2.45 6.99
C GLN A 35 -9.96 -3.65 6.38
N LEU A 36 -9.30 -4.81 6.27
CA LEU A 36 -9.92 -6.02 5.74
C LEU A 36 -10.97 -6.59 6.70
N PHE A 37 -10.75 -6.50 8.01
CA PHE A 37 -11.65 -7.05 9.04
C PHE A 37 -12.70 -6.06 9.56
N GLU A 38 -12.53 -4.75 9.30
CA GLU A 38 -13.44 -3.68 9.76
C GLU A 38 -14.76 -3.64 8.97
N GLY A 39 -14.83 -4.30 7.81
CA GLY A 39 -16.06 -4.61 7.09
C GLY A 39 -16.00 -4.32 5.59
N ARG A 40 -17.14 -4.55 4.91
CA ARG A 40 -17.22 -4.48 3.44
C ARG A 40 -16.89 -3.10 2.85
N SER A 41 -17.11 -2.01 3.59
CA SER A 41 -16.80 -0.65 3.13
C SER A 41 -15.30 -0.44 2.93
N ASP A 42 -14.46 -1.15 3.68
CA ASP A 42 -13.04 -0.86 3.79
C ASP A 42 -12.17 -1.84 3.00
N HIS A 43 -12.77 -2.86 2.37
CA HIS A 43 -12.04 -3.80 1.50
C HIS A 43 -11.25 -3.10 0.38
N TYR A 44 -11.78 -1.99 -0.16
CA TYR A 44 -11.07 -1.22 -1.18
C TYR A 44 -9.87 -0.46 -0.60
N ALA A 45 -9.99 0.05 0.63
CA ALA A 45 -8.86 0.65 1.34
C ALA A 45 -7.80 -0.42 1.68
N ALA A 46 -8.23 -1.58 2.18
CA ALA A 46 -7.36 -2.72 2.44
C ALA A 46 -6.56 -3.09 1.18
N MET A 47 -7.22 -3.18 0.02
CA MET A 47 -6.57 -3.46 -1.26
C MET A 47 -5.52 -2.41 -1.63
N LYS A 48 -5.82 -1.12 -1.46
CA LYS A 48 -4.85 -0.04 -1.72
C LYS A 48 -3.61 -0.15 -0.81
N THR A 49 -3.84 -0.40 0.48
CA THR A 49 -2.77 -0.59 1.46
C THR A 49 -1.94 -1.84 1.13
N SER A 50 -2.59 -2.96 0.79
CA SER A 50 -1.92 -4.19 0.36
C SER A 50 -1.15 -4.03 -0.95
N LEU A 51 -1.63 -3.20 -1.87
CA LEU A 51 -0.91 -2.90 -3.10
C LEU A 51 0.33 -2.05 -2.82
N TYR A 52 0.27 -1.16 -1.83
CA TYR A 52 1.46 -0.43 -1.38
C TYR A 52 2.49 -1.36 -0.73
N LEU A 53 2.03 -2.37 0.02
CA LEU A 53 2.87 -3.34 0.72
C LEU A 53 3.83 -4.11 -0.19
N THR A 54 3.53 -4.24 -1.49
CA THR A 54 4.44 -4.91 -2.46
C THR A 54 5.81 -4.21 -2.58
N ARG A 55 5.96 -3.00 -2.05
CA ARG A 55 7.25 -2.27 -1.95
C ARG A 55 8.12 -2.76 -0.79
N PHE A 56 7.57 -3.54 0.14
CA PHE A 56 8.24 -3.98 1.37
C PHE A 56 8.53 -5.48 1.39
N GLU A 57 8.63 -6.14 0.22
CA GLU A 57 9.04 -7.55 0.08
C GLU A 57 10.41 -7.87 0.72
N ILE A 58 11.24 -6.86 0.99
CA ILE A 58 12.52 -7.03 1.71
C ILE A 58 12.36 -7.13 3.23
N TYR A 59 11.20 -6.75 3.77
CA TYR A 59 10.91 -6.71 5.21
C TYR A 59 9.86 -7.73 5.64
N ILE A 60 8.92 -8.07 4.74
CA ILE A 60 7.81 -8.98 4.98
C ILE A 60 7.83 -10.05 3.90
N ASP A 61 7.46 -11.27 4.26
CA ASP A 61 7.37 -12.38 3.31
C ASP A 61 6.48 -11.99 2.11
N PRO A 62 7.01 -12.05 0.88
CA PRO A 62 6.22 -11.80 -0.32
C PRO A 62 4.93 -12.63 -0.40
N VAL A 63 4.93 -13.87 0.11
CA VAL A 63 3.73 -14.72 0.13
C VAL A 63 2.63 -14.09 1.01
N GLU A 64 2.99 -13.54 2.18
CA GLU A 64 2.04 -12.85 3.05
C GLU A 64 1.47 -11.59 2.38
N ILE A 65 2.34 -10.76 1.77
CA ILE A 65 1.94 -9.53 1.09
C ILE A 65 0.96 -9.85 -0.05
N HIS A 66 1.31 -10.79 -0.93
CA HIS A 66 0.49 -11.10 -2.10
C HIS A 66 -0.76 -11.88 -1.75
N SER A 67 -0.76 -12.66 -0.66
CA SER A 67 -1.97 -13.28 -0.12
C SER A 67 -2.96 -12.24 0.38
N LEU A 68 -2.48 -11.24 1.15
CA LEU A 68 -3.31 -10.15 1.63
C LEU A 68 -3.85 -9.30 0.47
N LEU A 69 -3.04 -9.03 -0.55
CA LEU A 69 -3.46 -8.35 -1.77
C LEU A 69 -4.50 -9.15 -2.55
N ALA A 70 -4.32 -10.46 -2.72
CA ALA A 70 -5.27 -11.34 -3.41
C ALA A 70 -6.63 -11.37 -2.67
N LEU A 71 -6.62 -11.51 -1.35
CA LEU A 71 -7.83 -11.52 -0.53
C LEU A 71 -8.58 -10.19 -0.58
N SER A 72 -7.89 -9.07 -0.31
CA SER A 72 -8.50 -7.74 -0.29
C SER A 72 -9.01 -7.31 -1.67
N SER A 73 -8.26 -7.59 -2.74
CA SER A 73 -8.69 -7.30 -4.13
C SER A 73 -9.89 -8.17 -4.55
N CYS A 74 -9.94 -9.44 -4.16
CA CYS A 74 -11.11 -10.29 -4.37
C CYS A 74 -12.33 -9.74 -3.61
N ALA A 75 -12.14 -9.34 -2.35
CA ALA A 75 -13.19 -8.84 -1.47
C ALA A 75 -13.81 -7.51 -1.95
N CYS A 76 -13.05 -6.68 -2.68
CA CYS A 76 -13.54 -5.46 -3.35
C CYS A 76 -13.79 -5.63 -4.86
N ARG A 77 -13.73 -6.86 -5.39
CA ARG A 77 -13.97 -7.21 -6.81
C ARG A 77 -13.01 -6.55 -7.81
N GLN A 78 -11.81 -6.16 -7.38
CA GLN A 78 -10.74 -5.69 -8.27
C GLN A 78 -9.97 -6.89 -8.84
N PHE A 79 -10.64 -7.64 -9.73
CA PHE A 79 -10.11 -8.91 -10.23
C PHE A 79 -8.86 -8.78 -11.10
N SER A 80 -8.62 -7.62 -11.72
CA SER A 80 -7.36 -7.36 -12.43
C SER A 80 -6.17 -7.31 -11.47
N VAL A 81 -6.33 -6.68 -10.29
CA VAL A 81 -5.32 -6.64 -9.23
C VAL A 81 -5.18 -8.04 -8.60
N CYS A 82 -6.30 -8.70 -8.32
CA CYS A 82 -6.33 -10.05 -7.77
C CYS A 82 -5.58 -11.06 -8.65
N SER A 83 -5.81 -11.02 -9.97
CA SER A 83 -5.13 -11.89 -10.92
C SER A 83 -3.61 -11.68 -10.91
N ARG A 84 -3.14 -10.43 -10.83
CA ARG A 84 -1.70 -10.14 -10.70
C ARG A 84 -1.11 -10.67 -9.40
N ALA A 85 -1.84 -10.58 -8.29
CA ALA A 85 -1.41 -11.13 -7.02
C ALA A 85 -1.29 -12.66 -7.08
N PHE A 86 -2.27 -13.36 -7.67
CA PHE A 86 -2.18 -14.81 -7.91
C PHE A 86 -0.99 -15.19 -8.80
N MET A 87 -0.76 -14.47 -9.90
CA MET A 87 0.42 -14.72 -10.75
C MET A 87 1.74 -14.58 -9.98
N ARG A 88 1.80 -13.63 -9.03
CA ARG A 88 2.98 -13.44 -8.19
C ARG A 88 3.13 -14.55 -7.15
N LEU A 89 2.05 -14.99 -6.50
CA LEU A 89 2.04 -16.14 -5.59
C LEU A 89 2.51 -17.43 -6.29
N GLU A 90 2.02 -17.70 -7.48
CA GLU A 90 2.47 -18.84 -8.29
C GLU A 90 3.95 -18.77 -8.68
N ALA A 91 4.47 -17.57 -8.93
CA ALA A 91 5.86 -17.36 -9.28
C ALA A 91 6.81 -17.48 -8.08
N LEU A 92 6.31 -17.24 -6.86
CA LEU A 92 7.05 -17.43 -5.62
C LEU A 92 7.10 -18.89 -5.19
N ALA A 93 6.07 -19.67 -5.50
CA ALA A 93 5.99 -21.09 -5.16
C ALA A 93 6.84 -21.99 -6.09
N ASP A 94 7.38 -23.07 -5.53
CA ASP A 94 8.13 -24.06 -6.30
C ASP A 94 7.26 -24.64 -7.43
N PRO A 95 7.78 -24.77 -8.67
CA PRO A 95 7.00 -25.23 -9.83
C PRO A 95 6.29 -26.58 -9.68
N GLN A 96 6.80 -27.48 -8.83
CA GLN A 96 6.25 -28.82 -8.61
C GLN A 96 5.46 -28.94 -7.30
N SER A 97 5.44 -27.89 -6.48
CA SER A 97 4.74 -27.87 -5.20
C SER A 97 3.22 -28.03 -5.32
N GLU A 98 2.62 -28.63 -4.30
CA GLU A 98 1.17 -28.66 -4.13
C GLU A 98 0.59 -27.26 -3.90
N GLU A 99 1.34 -26.38 -3.21
CA GLU A 99 0.96 -24.98 -2.99
C GLU A 99 0.74 -24.22 -4.30
N ARG A 100 1.66 -24.34 -5.27
CA ARG A 100 1.49 -23.71 -6.59
C ARG A 100 0.25 -24.22 -7.31
N ARG A 101 -0.01 -25.54 -7.26
CA ARG A 101 -1.21 -26.14 -7.85
C ARG A 101 -2.48 -25.63 -7.17
N ALA A 102 -2.44 -25.40 -5.86
CA ALA A 102 -3.55 -24.80 -5.13
C ALA A 102 -3.84 -23.37 -5.60
N TYR A 103 -2.83 -22.50 -5.72
CA TYR A 103 -3.02 -21.15 -6.27
C TYR A 103 -3.63 -21.16 -7.67
N GLN A 104 -3.10 -22.00 -8.57
CA GLN A 104 -3.61 -22.15 -9.93
C GLN A 104 -5.07 -22.58 -9.97
N LYS A 105 -5.44 -23.57 -9.14
CA LYS A 105 -6.81 -24.05 -9.03
C LYS A 105 -7.75 -22.95 -8.54
N LEU A 106 -7.37 -22.23 -7.47
CA LEU A 106 -8.17 -21.11 -6.95
C LEU A 106 -8.34 -20.01 -8.00
N ALA A 107 -7.28 -19.64 -8.70
CA ALA A 107 -7.32 -18.63 -9.75
C ALA A 107 -8.27 -19.04 -10.89
N LEU A 108 -8.20 -20.28 -11.37
CA LEU A 108 -9.11 -20.81 -12.40
C LEU A 108 -10.57 -20.80 -11.95
N GLU A 109 -10.85 -21.23 -10.72
CA GLU A 109 -12.21 -21.22 -10.16
C GLU A 109 -12.78 -19.80 -10.02
N LEU A 110 -11.93 -18.83 -9.66
CA LEU A 110 -12.34 -17.44 -9.50
C LEU A 110 -12.57 -16.76 -10.86
N PHE A 111 -11.59 -16.82 -11.77
CA PHE A 111 -11.61 -16.05 -13.02
C PHE A 111 -12.41 -16.72 -14.14
N SER A 112 -12.80 -17.98 -14.01
CA SER A 112 -13.82 -18.59 -14.87
C SER A 112 -15.22 -18.01 -14.63
N ARG A 113 -15.47 -17.46 -13.43
CA ARG A 113 -16.77 -16.91 -13.02
C ARG A 113 -16.85 -15.39 -13.15
N TYR A 114 -15.73 -14.70 -12.97
CA TYR A 114 -15.69 -13.23 -12.96
C TYR A 114 -14.72 -12.70 -14.01
N VAL A 115 -15.24 -11.86 -14.91
CA VAL A 115 -14.41 -11.16 -15.91
C VAL A 115 -13.52 -10.14 -15.22
N THR A 116 -12.24 -10.09 -15.59
CA THR A 116 -11.23 -9.13 -15.11
C THR A 116 -11.45 -7.73 -15.70
N SER A 117 -12.61 -7.12 -15.44
CA SER A 117 -12.87 -5.73 -15.86
C SER A 117 -12.29 -4.73 -14.86
N SER A 118 -11.67 -3.65 -15.35
CA SER A 118 -11.12 -2.56 -14.54
C SER A 118 -12.23 -1.59 -14.12
N GLN A 119 -13.07 -1.98 -13.16
CA GLN A 119 -14.07 -1.09 -12.56
C GLN A 119 -13.48 -0.34 -11.34
N GLY A 120 -12.33 0.30 -11.55
CA GLY A 120 -11.64 1.07 -10.52
C GLY A 120 -12.11 2.52 -10.49
N LYS A 121 -12.01 3.16 -9.31
CA LYS A 121 -12.10 4.63 -9.24
C LYS A 121 -10.87 5.22 -9.93
N THR A 122 -11.06 6.34 -10.61
CA THR A 122 -9.99 7.05 -11.32
C THR A 122 -9.72 8.41 -10.69
N ALA A 123 -8.54 8.95 -10.96
CA ALA A 123 -8.11 10.29 -10.56
C ALA A 123 -7.23 10.91 -11.65
N ASN A 124 -7.01 12.22 -11.58
CA ASN A 124 -6.06 12.89 -12.47
C ASN A 124 -4.68 12.93 -11.84
N CYS A 125 -3.64 12.62 -12.63
CA CYS A 125 -2.26 12.73 -12.19
C CYS A 125 -1.88 14.19 -11.89
N THR A 126 -1.30 14.45 -10.71
CA THR A 126 -0.85 15.81 -10.32
C THR A 126 0.31 16.36 -11.15
N GLY A 127 1.00 15.51 -11.92
CA GLY A 127 2.15 15.90 -12.76
C GLY A 127 1.82 16.13 -14.24
N CYS A 128 0.88 15.36 -14.82
CA CYS A 128 0.57 15.44 -16.26
C CYS A 128 -0.93 15.42 -16.59
N ASP A 129 -1.80 15.46 -15.58
CA ASP A 129 -3.28 15.51 -15.68
C ASP A 129 -3.95 14.32 -16.41
N LYS A 130 -3.18 13.32 -16.85
CA LYS A 130 -3.73 12.09 -17.42
C LYS A 130 -4.46 11.28 -16.36
N ILE A 131 -5.51 10.57 -16.80
CA ILE A 131 -6.33 9.69 -15.97
C ILE A 131 -5.48 8.49 -15.52
N ILE A 132 -5.46 8.27 -14.22
CA ILE A 132 -4.83 7.13 -13.54
C ILE A 132 -5.84 6.45 -12.63
N SER A 133 -5.52 5.26 -12.11
CA SER A 133 -6.32 4.63 -11.06
C SER A 133 -6.10 5.37 -9.73
N ASP A 134 -7.12 5.48 -8.88
CA ASP A 134 -6.98 6.13 -7.56
C ASP A 134 -6.14 5.31 -6.54
N TYR A 135 -5.70 4.11 -6.95
CA TYR A 135 -4.81 3.22 -6.22
C TYR A 135 -3.39 3.19 -6.78
N ASP A 136 -3.11 3.93 -7.86
CA ASP A 136 -1.77 4.01 -8.41
C ASP A 136 -0.87 4.88 -7.52
N PHE A 137 0.34 4.39 -7.20
CA PHE A 137 1.36 5.11 -6.43
C PHE A 137 2.43 5.75 -7.32
N SER A 138 2.28 5.61 -8.63
CA SER A 138 3.12 6.25 -9.63
C SER A 138 2.36 6.38 -10.95
N CYS A 139 2.53 7.49 -11.66
CA CYS A 139 1.93 7.69 -12.97
C CYS A 139 2.70 6.90 -14.05
N SER A 140 1.98 6.10 -14.85
CA SER A 140 2.56 5.36 -15.98
C SER A 140 2.96 6.25 -17.17
N HIS A 141 2.59 7.53 -17.16
CA HIS A 141 2.83 8.45 -18.28
C HIS A 141 3.96 9.46 -18.03
N CYS A 142 4.13 9.92 -16.79
CA CYS A 142 5.12 10.93 -16.43
C CYS A 142 5.99 10.52 -15.23
N GLU A 143 5.82 9.28 -14.73
CA GLU A 143 6.60 8.69 -13.63
C GLU A 143 6.50 9.42 -12.29
N ALA A 144 5.61 10.41 -12.17
CA ALA A 144 5.34 11.10 -10.92
C ALA A 144 4.95 10.08 -9.84
N LYS A 145 5.64 10.12 -8.70
CA LYS A 145 5.38 9.26 -7.54
C LYS A 145 4.39 9.93 -6.61
N PHE A 146 3.41 9.17 -6.14
CA PHE A 146 2.43 9.64 -5.17
C PHE A 146 2.80 9.09 -3.78
N PRO A 147 3.04 9.95 -2.78
CA PRO A 147 3.25 9.49 -1.41
C PRO A 147 2.05 8.68 -0.91
N VAL A 148 2.28 7.83 0.09
CA VAL A 148 1.20 7.13 0.78
C VAL A 148 0.73 7.96 1.98
N CYS A 149 -0.56 7.99 2.24
CA CYS A 149 -1.09 8.52 3.49
C CYS A 149 -0.87 7.49 4.61
N ILE A 150 -0.13 7.86 5.66
CA ILE A 150 0.16 6.97 6.79
C ILE A 150 -1.10 6.60 7.60
N ALA A 151 -2.15 7.43 7.56
CA ALA A 151 -3.40 7.15 8.28
C ALA A 151 -4.30 6.14 7.56
N SER A 152 -4.35 6.18 6.22
CA SER A 152 -5.31 5.39 5.43
C SER A 152 -4.71 4.43 4.41
N GLY A 153 -3.40 4.50 4.15
CA GLY A 153 -2.73 3.68 3.13
C GLY A 153 -3.08 4.07 1.70
N ARG A 154 -3.79 5.19 1.48
CA ARG A 154 -4.19 5.67 0.14
C ARG A 154 -3.05 6.44 -0.53
N PRO A 155 -2.90 6.37 -1.86
CA PRO A 155 -2.04 7.30 -2.59
C PRO A 155 -2.50 8.74 -2.37
N MET A 156 -1.55 9.65 -2.23
CA MET A 156 -1.77 11.07 -2.04
C MET A 156 -1.74 11.80 -3.37
N ILE A 157 -2.93 12.10 -3.89
CA ILE A 157 -3.16 12.84 -5.14
C ILE A 157 -3.76 14.21 -4.78
N ALA A 158 -3.20 14.85 -3.76
CA ALA A 158 -3.58 16.17 -3.28
C ALA A 158 -2.34 17.03 -3.07
N TYR A 159 -2.51 18.34 -3.18
CA TYR A 159 -1.43 19.31 -2.98
C TYR A 159 -1.19 19.62 -1.50
N GLN A 160 -2.21 19.46 -0.66
CA GLN A 160 -2.14 19.70 0.79
C GLN A 160 -2.02 18.38 1.55
N PHE A 161 -1.12 18.35 2.52
CA PHE A 161 -0.88 17.20 3.36
C PHE A 161 -0.26 17.63 4.70
N TRP A 162 -0.61 16.88 5.74
CA TRP A 162 0.10 16.93 7.01
C TRP A 162 1.42 16.16 6.90
N LEU A 163 2.48 16.67 7.53
CA LEU A 163 3.79 16.04 7.62
C LEU A 163 4.19 15.87 9.09
N CYS A 164 4.48 14.64 9.51
CA CYS A 164 4.98 14.39 10.86
C CYS A 164 6.35 15.05 11.04
N PRO A 165 6.58 15.87 12.09
CA PRO A 165 7.88 16.49 12.32
C PRO A 165 8.97 15.48 12.69
N VAL A 166 8.59 14.31 13.22
CA VAL A 166 9.52 13.26 13.69
C VAL A 166 9.83 12.26 12.57
N CYS A 167 8.87 11.47 12.13
CA CYS A 167 9.11 10.39 11.15
C CYS A 167 8.98 10.82 9.68
N LYS A 168 8.68 12.11 9.42
CA LYS A 168 8.51 12.71 8.09
C LYS A 168 7.49 12.00 7.18
N GLN A 169 6.59 11.21 7.77
CA GLN A 169 5.47 10.60 7.04
C GLN A 169 4.34 11.58 6.81
N ARG A 170 3.57 11.33 5.75
CA ARG A 170 2.51 12.21 5.28
C ARG A 170 1.14 11.63 5.57
N ALA A 171 0.16 12.48 5.81
CA ALA A 171 -1.25 12.10 5.85
C ALA A 171 -2.13 13.17 5.20
N TYR A 172 -3.31 12.78 4.73
CA TYR A 172 -4.35 13.76 4.39
C TYR A 172 -4.73 14.55 5.65
N GLU A 173 -4.89 15.87 5.53
CA GLU A 173 -5.20 16.76 6.66
C GLU A 173 -6.53 16.35 7.31
N GLU A 174 -7.54 16.05 6.51
CA GLU A 174 -8.86 15.62 7.00
C GLU A 174 -8.82 14.28 7.75
N GLU A 175 -7.87 13.40 7.43
CA GLU A 175 -7.74 12.09 8.08
C GLU A 175 -6.93 12.17 9.36
N ILE A 176 -5.84 12.96 9.36
CA ILE A 176 -4.95 13.04 10.52
C ILE A 176 -5.61 13.73 11.71
N HIS A 177 -6.58 14.62 11.48
CA HIS A 177 -7.36 15.26 12.54
C HIS A 177 -8.12 14.28 13.44
N SER A 178 -8.36 13.06 12.98
CA SER A 178 -8.98 12.00 13.79
C SER A 178 -8.00 11.34 14.78
N TYR A 179 -6.71 11.69 14.70
CA TYR A 179 -5.65 11.10 15.50
C TYR A 179 -5.07 12.13 16.48
N LYS A 180 -4.78 11.69 17.71
CA LYS A 180 -4.02 12.47 18.70
C LYS A 180 -2.50 12.32 18.55
N PHE A 181 -2.08 11.21 17.96
CA PHE A 181 -0.68 10.84 17.79
C PHE A 181 -0.44 10.35 16.36
N CYS A 182 0.76 10.58 15.83
CA CYS A 182 1.17 10.08 14.52
C CYS A 182 0.95 8.57 14.45
N PRO A 183 0.23 8.05 13.43
CA PRO A 183 -0.05 6.62 13.32
C PRO A 183 1.19 5.72 13.26
N LEU A 184 2.34 6.25 12.85
CA LEU A 184 3.59 5.50 12.75
C LEU A 184 4.47 5.65 13.98
N CYS A 185 4.85 6.88 14.33
CA CYS A 185 5.86 7.14 15.37
C CYS A 185 5.28 7.52 16.72
N HIS A 186 3.96 7.64 16.83
CA HIS A 186 3.23 8.03 18.03
C HIS A 186 3.63 9.38 18.65
N ALA A 187 4.36 10.23 17.91
CA ALA A 187 4.59 11.61 18.30
C ALA A 187 3.24 12.37 18.34
N GLN A 188 3.07 13.26 19.32
CA GLN A 188 1.85 14.05 19.45
C GLN A 188 1.61 14.90 18.19
N ILE A 189 0.37 14.90 17.70
CA ILE A 189 -0.04 15.78 16.61
C ILE A 189 -0.34 17.15 17.24
N ALA A 190 0.34 18.19 16.75
CA ALA A 190 0.14 19.58 17.16
C ALA A 190 -1.13 20.16 16.57
#